data_AF-A0A1B0BIV6-F1
#
_entry.id   AF-A0A1B0BIV6-F1
#
_cell.length_a   1.000
_cell.length_b   1.000
_cell.length_c   1.000
_cell.angle_alpha   90.00
_cell.angle_beta   90.00
_cell.angle_gamma   90.00
#
_symmetry.space_group_name_H-M   'P 1'
#
loop_
_entity.id
_entity.type
_entity.pdbx_description
1 polymer ?
#
loop_
_entity_poly.entity_id
_entity_poly.type
_entity_poly.pdbx_seq_one_letter_code
_entity_poly.pdbx_strand_id
1 'polypeptide(L)'
;MRLVGKKIVEISVAVNWYRNVVSNYLKHSDKYSRIKHSGVILTVDQWRKRKRIRHLATNEIKAKLVANLRRHRVQQLLKDAIRLGYEHKIAKPRFTLCHKNAPFL
;
A
#
# COMPACT_ATOMS: atom_id res chain seq x y z
N MET A 1 -16.40 20.96 -26.54
CA MET A 1 -17.22 19.78 -26.22
C MET A 1 -18.63 20.25 -25.86
N ARG A 2 -19.65 20.02 -26.70
CA ARG A 2 -21.05 20.44 -26.37
C ARG A 2 -21.67 19.42 -25.40
N LEU A 3 -22.03 19.87 -24.20
CA LEU A 3 -22.65 19.05 -23.14
C LEU A 3 -24.19 19.16 -23.12
N VAL A 4 -24.76 20.05 -23.93
CA VAL A 4 -26.20 20.34 -23.98
C VAL A 4 -26.95 19.11 -24.52
N GLY A 5 -27.95 18.62 -23.76
CA GLY A 5 -28.81 17.49 -24.13
C GLY A 5 -28.23 16.09 -23.86
N LYS A 6 -27.03 15.98 -23.28
CA LYS A 6 -26.41 14.68 -22.97
C LYS A 6 -26.93 14.09 -21.66
N LYS A 7 -26.97 12.76 -21.60
CA LYS A 7 -27.28 12.05 -20.35
C LYS A 7 -26.17 12.28 -19.32
N ILE A 8 -26.53 12.36 -18.03
CA ILE A 8 -25.57 12.56 -16.92
C ILE A 8 -24.44 11.53 -16.93
N VAL A 9 -24.72 10.30 -17.38
CA VAL A 9 -23.71 9.23 -17.52
C VAL A 9 -22.61 9.59 -18.52
N GLU A 10 -22.98 10.13 -19.67
CA GLU A 10 -22.04 10.52 -20.73
C GLU A 10 -21.18 11.70 -20.27
N ILE A 11 -21.80 12.65 -19.59
CA ILE A 11 -21.10 13.79 -19.00
C ILE A 11 -20.11 13.28 -17.95
N SER A 12 -20.55 12.42 -17.02
CA SER A 12 -19.71 11.79 -15.99
C SER A 12 -18.47 11.10 -16.56
N VAL A 13 -18.61 10.35 -17.65
CA VAL A 13 -17.48 9.71 -18.35
C VAL A 13 -16.58 10.75 -19.00
N ALA A 14 -17.15 11.73 -19.69
CA ALA A 14 -16.41 12.78 -20.39
C ALA A 14 -15.56 13.66 -19.44
N VAL A 15 -16.07 13.98 -18.25
CA VAL A 15 -15.33 14.77 -17.24
C VAL A 15 -14.61 13.90 -16.21
N ASN A 16 -14.70 12.57 -16.32
CA ASN A 16 -14.16 11.60 -15.37
C ASN A 16 -14.57 11.88 -13.90
N TRP A 17 -15.81 12.30 -13.69
CA TRP A 17 -16.35 12.68 -12.38
C TRP A 17 -17.55 11.81 -12.03
N TYR A 18 -17.79 11.57 -10.74
CA TYR A 18 -18.94 10.78 -10.29
C TYR A 18 -20.27 11.41 -10.71
N ARG A 19 -21.23 10.55 -11.10
CA ARG A 19 -22.58 10.97 -11.52
C ARG A 19 -23.28 11.87 -10.49
N ASN A 20 -23.10 11.61 -9.19
CA ASN A 20 -23.67 12.42 -8.12
C ASN A 20 -23.09 13.83 -8.08
N VAL A 21 -21.78 13.97 -8.29
CA VAL A 21 -21.09 15.27 -8.34
C VAL A 21 -21.56 16.07 -9.54
N VAL A 22 -21.62 15.43 -10.72
CA VAL A 22 -22.13 16.05 -11.95
C VAL A 22 -23.60 16.46 -11.81
N SER A 23 -24.44 15.59 -11.23
CA SER A 23 -25.84 15.89 -10.95
C SER A 23 -25.99 17.09 -10.02
N ASN A 24 -25.23 17.13 -8.92
CA ASN A 24 -25.28 18.24 -7.96
C ASN A 24 -24.79 19.54 -8.59
N TYR A 25 -23.77 19.48 -9.44
CA TYR A 25 -23.28 20.64 -10.19
C TYR A 25 -24.33 21.18 -11.16
N LEU A 26 -25.00 20.32 -11.95
CA LEU A 26 -26.00 20.75 -12.91
C LEU A 26 -27.25 21.35 -12.23
N LYS A 27 -27.67 20.82 -11.09
CA LYS A 27 -28.83 21.32 -10.31
C LYS A 27 -28.59 22.69 -9.68
N HIS A 28 -27.35 23.01 -9.34
CA HIS A 28 -26.99 24.22 -8.60
C HIS A 28 -25.79 24.92 -9.23
N SER A 29 -25.76 25.00 -10.57
CA SER A 29 -24.56 25.44 -11.30
C SER A 29 -24.10 26.86 -10.93
N ASP A 30 -25.04 27.75 -10.61
CA ASP A 30 -24.84 29.12 -10.14
C ASP A 30 -24.30 29.20 -8.70
N LYS A 31 -24.63 28.20 -7.88
CA LYS A 31 -24.34 28.17 -6.43
C LYS A 31 -23.24 27.18 -6.05
N TYR A 32 -22.85 26.26 -6.92
CA TYR A 32 -22.00 25.12 -6.60
C TYR A 32 -20.65 25.54 -6.02
N SER A 33 -20.03 26.60 -6.57
CA SER A 33 -18.77 27.16 -6.09
C SER A 33 -18.94 28.24 -4.99
N ARG A 34 -20.18 28.66 -4.73
CA ARG A 34 -20.50 29.74 -3.78
C ARG A 34 -20.82 29.23 -2.38
N ILE A 35 -20.84 27.91 -2.17
CA ILE A 35 -21.01 27.31 -0.85
C ILE A 35 -19.78 27.64 -0.01
N LYS A 36 -19.94 28.59 0.91
CA LYS A 36 -18.92 28.90 1.91
C LYS A 36 -18.92 27.79 2.95
N HIS A 37 -17.82 27.05 3.03
CA HIS A 37 -17.59 26.18 4.18
C HIS A 37 -17.15 27.05 5.35
N SER A 38 -17.84 26.92 6.49
CA SER A 38 -17.36 27.54 7.72
C SER A 38 -16.01 26.91 8.08
N GLY A 39 -14.98 27.74 8.17
CA GLY A 39 -13.70 27.31 8.71
C GLY A 39 -13.90 26.85 10.15
N VAL A 40 -13.31 25.72 10.51
CA VAL A 40 -13.34 25.27 11.91
C VAL A 40 -12.47 26.23 12.72
N ILE A 41 -13.12 27.16 13.43
CA ILE A 41 -12.45 28.00 14.42
C ILE A 41 -12.25 27.13 15.67
N LEU A 42 -11.03 26.62 15.83
CA LEU A 42 -10.66 25.88 17.02
C LEU A 42 -10.15 26.84 18.07
N THR A 43 -10.61 26.69 19.32
CA THR A 43 -9.94 27.32 20.45
C THR A 43 -8.53 26.73 20.60
N VAL A 44 -7.61 27.47 21.24
CA VAL A 44 -6.21 27.03 21.46
C VAL A 44 -6.16 25.65 22.10
N ASP A 45 -7.06 25.37 23.04
CA ASP A 45 -7.15 24.08 23.72
C ASP A 45 -7.64 22.95 22.83
N GLN A 46 -8.65 23.21 22.00
CA GLN A 46 -9.13 22.22 21.02
C GLN A 46 -8.05 21.91 19.98
N TRP A 47 -7.27 22.91 19.57
CA TRP A 47 -6.15 22.72 18.66
C TRP A 47 -5.06 21.87 19.30
N ARG A 48 -4.66 22.17 20.55
CA ARG A 48 -3.69 21.36 21.31
C ARG A 48 -4.16 19.92 21.50
N LYS A 49 -5.44 19.71 21.86
CA LYS A 49 -6.04 18.36 21.99
C LYS A 49 -5.99 17.59 20.66
N ARG A 50 -6.43 18.20 19.55
CA ARG A 50 -6.36 17.58 18.21
C ARG A 50 -4.93 17.28 17.77
N LYS A 51 -3.97 18.14 18.11
CA LYS A 51 -2.55 17.91 17.80
C LYS A 51 -2.00 16.72 18.59
N ARG A 52 -2.31 16.61 19.88
CA ARG A 52 -1.92 15.45 20.72
C ARG A 52 -2.49 14.14 20.18
N ILE A 53 -3.79 14.11 19.84
CA ILE A 53 -4.44 12.91 19.27
C ILE A 53 -3.75 12.48 17.97
N ARG A 54 -3.46 13.43 17.07
CA ARG A 54 -2.75 13.13 15.82
C ARG A 54 -1.34 12.57 16.05
N HIS A 55 -0.59 13.14 17.00
CA HIS A 55 0.73 12.63 17.35
C HIS A 55 0.67 11.21 17.93
N LEU A 56 -0.28 10.93 18.83
CA LEU A 56 -0.46 9.59 19.41
C LEU A 56 -0.79 8.55 18.32
N ALA A 57 -1.76 8.84 17.45
CA ALA A 57 -2.12 7.95 16.35
C ALA A 57 -0.92 7.69 15.40
N THR A 58 -0.13 8.72 15.11
CA THR A 58 1.06 8.58 14.25
C THR A 58 2.12 7.70 14.91
N ASN A 59 2.34 7.84 16.22
CA ASN A 59 3.29 7.02 16.97
C ASN A 59 2.87 5.56 17.05
N GLU A 60 1.57 5.29 17.23
CA GLU A 60 1.03 3.93 17.20
C GLU A 60 1.20 3.27 15.82
N ILE A 61 0.93 3.99 14.74
CA ILE A 61 1.14 3.50 13.37
C ILE A 61 2.63 3.19 13.13
N LYS A 62 3.52 4.10 13.56
CA LYS A 62 4.98 3.90 13.45
C LYS A 62 5.44 2.67 14.23
N ALA A 63 4.95 2.47 15.45
CA ALA A 63 5.28 1.30 16.26
C ALA A 63 4.83 -0.01 15.58
N LYS A 64 3.61 -0.05 15.03
CA LYS A 64 3.09 -1.21 14.27
C LYS A 64 3.94 -1.50 13.03
N LEU A 65 4.34 -0.48 12.28
CA LEU A 65 5.23 -0.63 11.12
C LEU A 65 6.59 -1.21 11.50
N VAL A 66 7.22 -0.69 12.57
CA VAL A 66 8.51 -1.21 13.07
C VAL A 66 8.37 -2.67 13.52
N ALA A 67 7.29 -3.02 14.20
CA ALA A 67 7.02 -4.40 14.61
C ALA A 67 6.89 -5.34 13.39
N ASN A 68 6.18 -4.91 12.34
CA ASN A 68 6.03 -5.67 11.10
C ASN A 68 7.37 -5.86 10.35
N LEU A 69 8.18 -4.80 10.26
CA LEU A 69 9.52 -4.89 9.65
C LEU A 69 10.42 -5.87 10.41
N ARG A 70 10.39 -5.83 11.75
CA ARG A 70 11.13 -6.78 12.59
C ARG A 70 10.65 -8.21 12.38
N ARG A 71 9.33 -8.43 12.34
CA ARG A 71 8.74 -9.76 12.08
C ARG A 71 9.17 -10.32 10.74
N HIS A 72 9.13 -9.51 9.68
CA HIS A 72 9.58 -9.91 8.35
C HIS A 72 11.06 -10.31 8.36
N ARG A 73 11.91 -9.52 9.02
CA ARG A 73 13.34 -9.82 9.14
C ARG A 73 13.59 -11.12 9.90
N VAL A 74 12.87 -11.37 11.00
CA VAL A 74 12.96 -12.64 11.75
C VAL A 74 12.53 -13.82 10.88
N GLN A 75 11.43 -13.68 10.12
CA GLN A 75 10.98 -14.72 9.20
C GLN A 75 11.99 -14.99 8.08
N GLN A 76 12.64 -13.95 7.56
CA GLN A 76 13.68 -14.09 6.55
C GLN A 76 14.91 -14.83 7.11
N LEU A 77 15.40 -14.45 8.29
CA LEU A 77 16.50 -15.13 8.96
C LEU A 77 16.17 -16.60 9.24
N LEU A 78 14.94 -16.91 9.65
CA LEU A 78 14.51 -18.29 9.88
C LEU A 78 14.50 -19.10 8.57
N LYS A 79 14.02 -18.51 7.47
CA LYS A 79 14.06 -19.14 6.13
C LYS A 79 15.48 -19.41 5.67
N ASP A 80 16.38 -18.44 5.85
CA ASP A 80 17.80 -18.59 5.48
C ASP A 80 18.49 -19.67 6.33
N ALA A 81 18.23 -19.72 7.64
CA ALA A 81 18.77 -20.75 8.52
C ALA A 81 18.28 -22.17 8.15
N ILE A 82 16.99 -22.32 7.82
CA ILE A 82 16.43 -23.59 7.34
C ILE A 82 17.08 -23.99 6.02
N ARG A 83 17.24 -23.05 5.06
CA ARG A 83 17.88 -23.32 3.76
C ARG A 83 19.32 -23.83 3.94
N LEU A 84 20.11 -23.17 4.77
CA LEU A 84 21.48 -23.60 5.09
C LEU A 84 21.52 -24.99 5.76
N GLY A 85 20.57 -25.28 6.64
CA GLY A 85 20.46 -26.59 7.29
C GLY A 85 20.09 -27.74 6.33
N TYR A 86 19.40 -27.45 5.22
CA TYR A 86 19.12 -28.42 4.16
C TYR A 86 20.33 -28.64 3.26
N GLU A 87 21.04 -27.59 2.86
CA GLU A 87 22.24 -27.72 2.01
C GLU A 87 23.35 -28.53 2.70
N HIS A 88 23.51 -28.37 4.01
CA HIS A 88 24.49 -29.14 4.79
C HIS A 88 24.15 -30.64 4.94
N LYS A 89 22.90 -31.04 4.75
CA LYS A 89 22.47 -32.47 4.81
C LYS A 89 22.61 -33.20 3.47
N ILE A 90 22.77 -32.48 2.36
CA ILE A 90 22.87 -33.07 1.00
C ILE A 90 24.32 -33.48 0.67
N ALA A 91 25.32 -33.00 1.42
CA ALA A 91 26.72 -33.41 1.26
C ALA A 91 27.01 -34.78 1.92
N LYS A 92 26.49 -35.86 1.35
CA LYS A 92 27.14 -37.18 1.44
C LYS A 92 27.61 -37.56 0.04
N PRO A 93 28.91 -37.49 -0.28
CA PRO A 93 29.39 -37.97 -1.57
C PRO A 93 29.20 -39.49 -1.61
N ARG A 94 28.27 -39.94 -2.46
CA ARG A 94 28.22 -41.33 -2.93
C ARG A 94 29.53 -41.58 -3.69
N PHE A 95 30.40 -42.40 -3.12
CA PHE A 95 31.40 -43.11 -3.90
C PHE A 95 30.66 -44.01 -4.90
N THR A 96 30.67 -43.64 -6.16
CA THR A 96 30.31 -44.54 -7.27
C THR A 96 31.44 -44.56 -8.29
N LEU A 97 32.02 -45.76 -8.41
CA LEU A 97 32.88 -46.28 -9.47
C LEU A 97 32.61 -45.69 -10.87
N CYS A 98 33.67 -45.53 -11.68
CA CYS A 98 33.87 -46.39 -12.87
C CYS A 98 35.20 -46.14 -13.60
N HIS A 99 35.97 -47.24 -13.72
CA HIS A 99 36.86 -47.66 -14.81
C HIS A 99 37.57 -46.60 -15.68
N LYS A 100 38.89 -46.51 -15.50
CA LYS A 100 39.82 -46.29 -16.62
C LYS A 100 40.49 -47.61 -16.95
N ASN A 101 39.97 -48.31 -17.96
CA ASN A 101 40.74 -49.28 -18.71
C ASN A 101 41.77 -48.50 -19.53
N ALA A 102 43.06 -48.78 -19.33
CA ALA A 102 44.14 -48.33 -20.21
C ALA A 102 44.81 -49.58 -20.80
N PRO A 103 44.75 -49.81 -22.12
CA PRO A 103 45.61 -50.76 -22.80
C PRO A 103 46.84 -50.05 -23.41
N PHE A 104 47.91 -50.83 -23.61
CA PHE A 104 49.19 -50.51 -24.28
C PHE A 104 50.12 -49.62 -23.43
N LEU A 105 51.23 -50.12 -22.88
CA LEU A 105 52.36 -50.83 -23.51
C LEU A 105 53.01 -51.87 -22.58
#